data_AF-A0A932IIG9-F1
#
_entry.id   AF-A0A932IIG9-F1
#
_cell.length_a   1.000
_cell.length_b   1.000
_cell.length_c   1.000
_cell.angle_alpha   90.00
_cell.angle_beta   90.00
_cell.angle_gamma   90.00
#
_symmetry.space_group_name_H-M   'P 1'
#
loop_
_entity.id
_entity.type
_entity.pdbx_description
1 polymer ?
#
loop_
_entity_poly.entity_id
_entity_poly.type
_entity_poly.pdbx_seq_one_letter_code
_entity_poly.pdbx_strand_id
1 'polypeptide(L)'
;MCRIACGVLAMFIRSLVVLLATSFAAPWARAATVLIVTDPQSSTKPVILLEHALVDELRRLADTHVVASGSPAKPVKGTKLIKEAESLRAAARARFDELEVDTAQRGYTKALQKLDKAAALSEDLRPLVDTLAMLAAANLLLGQERRARQLLERLLVLDVDIRPSETVFNPQMMAVFDAVQARVRGAEAQSLDIEVDPPGAAVFFDGRLVGVAPVTVREVRRGKHYVTASLKGFQPAGRVAEAKGKAGQRVTLKLSETRGSPRLDGQATAAVAAVDAEDMPAEAKELARTYKADTVILLAAAADQFKLARFAADGSDGYRKVYQGGIADVEGARTAARELLSGLKAASTPATTVVSTSTTTSGDSYSDSFGDEGEKDKPKDEVAEAAEGVTAEVATGDGFLFSPNPAKERALFITYGGAVGLAALGAVFGTWGLMLQNEFLDPDTDQVAGADVKARGERRALIADILYLAAGLCAATGFGMHLFWNPDGEASPAESPLPGESTPTPANGEGTGLFIGPGMVRWTF
;
A
#
# COMPACT_ATOMS: atom_id res chain seq x y z
N MET A 1 -28.59 40.45 4.13
CA MET A 1 -28.94 39.02 4.29
C MET A 1 -28.58 38.18 3.07
N CYS A 2 -29.34 38.19 1.95
CA CYS A 2 -29.18 37.23 0.85
C CYS A 2 -27.73 37.05 0.30
N ARG A 3 -26.97 38.14 0.08
CA ARG A 3 -25.56 38.06 -0.37
C ARG A 3 -24.64 37.31 0.62
N ILE A 4 -24.87 37.43 1.93
CA ILE A 4 -24.07 36.74 2.96
C ILE A 4 -24.36 35.24 2.94
N ALA A 5 -25.64 34.86 2.84
CA ALA A 5 -26.03 33.45 2.71
C ALA A 5 -25.41 32.77 1.48
N CYS A 6 -25.32 33.48 0.34
CA CYS A 6 -24.67 32.96 -0.86
C CYS A 6 -23.15 32.76 -0.68
N GLY A 7 -22.46 33.72 -0.05
CA GLY A 7 -21.02 33.60 0.26
C GLY A 7 -20.72 32.44 1.22
N VAL A 8 -21.49 32.33 2.30
CA VAL A 8 -21.39 31.23 3.28
C VAL A 8 -21.68 29.88 2.61
N LEU A 9 -22.72 29.77 1.78
CA LEU A 9 -23.04 28.54 1.05
C LEU A 9 -21.92 28.14 0.08
N ALA A 10 -21.34 29.09 -0.66
CA ALA A 10 -20.20 28.81 -1.54
C ALA A 10 -18.94 28.37 -0.76
N MET A 11 -18.73 28.91 0.43
CA MET A 11 -17.63 28.51 1.32
C MET A 11 -17.86 27.12 1.93
N PHE A 12 -19.08 26.80 2.36
CA PHE A 12 -19.47 25.46 2.80
C PHE A 12 -19.35 24.43 1.67
N ILE A 13 -19.77 24.75 0.44
CA ILE A 13 -19.61 23.84 -0.72
C ILE A 13 -18.12 23.62 -1.03
N ARG A 14 -17.28 24.66 -1.02
CA ARG A 14 -15.83 24.50 -1.20
C ARG A 14 -15.20 23.66 -0.10
N SER A 15 -15.50 23.93 1.17
CA SER A 15 -14.99 23.14 2.29
C SER A 15 -15.51 21.70 2.28
N LEU A 16 -16.76 21.46 1.89
CA LEU A 16 -17.33 20.11 1.74
C LEU A 16 -16.67 19.35 0.59
N VAL A 17 -16.39 20.00 -0.54
CA VAL A 17 -15.64 19.40 -1.66
C VAL A 17 -14.20 19.08 -1.25
N VAL A 18 -13.53 19.95 -0.50
CA VAL A 18 -12.19 19.67 0.04
C VAL A 18 -12.22 18.54 1.07
N LEU A 19 -13.19 18.52 1.99
CA LEU A 19 -13.32 17.48 3.02
C LEU A 19 -13.71 16.13 2.41
N LEU A 20 -14.53 16.12 1.35
CA LEU A 20 -14.79 14.92 0.55
C LEU A 20 -13.53 14.48 -0.20
N ALA A 21 -12.79 15.39 -0.82
CA ALA A 21 -11.55 15.05 -1.53
C ALA A 21 -10.47 14.47 -0.59
N THR A 22 -10.33 14.97 0.63
CA THR A 22 -9.41 14.41 1.63
C THR A 22 -9.94 13.14 2.31
N SER A 23 -11.26 13.00 2.49
CA SER A 23 -11.86 11.74 2.99
C SER A 23 -11.92 10.64 1.93
N PHE A 24 -11.88 10.99 0.64
CA PHE A 24 -11.64 10.10 -0.49
C PHE A 24 -10.16 10.00 -0.88
N ALA A 25 -9.23 10.35 0.02
CA ALA A 25 -7.85 9.88 -0.06
C ALA A 25 -7.85 8.34 0.06
N ALA A 26 -7.86 7.68 -1.09
CA ALA A 26 -8.33 6.30 -1.23
C ALA A 26 -7.56 5.30 -0.35
N PRO A 27 -8.20 4.63 0.63
CA PRO A 27 -7.63 3.44 1.29
C PRO A 27 -7.54 2.24 0.33
N TRP A 28 -8.03 2.39 -0.90
CA TRP A 28 -7.86 1.47 -2.02
C TRP A 28 -6.79 1.97 -3.00
N ALA A 29 -5.61 2.39 -2.51
CA ALA A 29 -4.45 2.63 -3.35
C ALA A 29 -4.18 1.36 -4.20
N ARG A 30 -4.52 1.41 -5.50
CA ARG A 30 -4.47 0.26 -6.41
C ARG A 30 -3.03 -0.22 -6.49
N ALA A 31 -2.78 -1.48 -6.14
CA ALA A 31 -1.50 -2.15 -6.34
C ALA A 31 -1.02 -1.94 -7.79
N ALA A 32 0.08 -1.19 -7.95
CA ALA A 32 0.52 -0.74 -9.25
C ALA A 32 0.83 -1.95 -10.14
N THR A 33 0.20 -1.99 -11.31
CA THR A 33 0.29 -3.10 -12.25
C THR A 33 1.47 -2.86 -13.17
N VAL A 34 2.51 -3.68 -13.04
CA VAL A 34 3.75 -3.56 -13.81
C VAL A 34 3.74 -4.62 -14.91
N LEU A 35 3.73 -4.18 -16.17
CA LEU A 35 3.83 -5.06 -17.33
C LEU A 35 5.27 -5.13 -17.83
N ILE A 36 5.85 -6.32 -17.85
CA ILE A 36 7.13 -6.59 -18.51
C ILE A 36 6.84 -7.10 -19.92
N VAL A 37 7.41 -6.44 -20.93
CA VAL A 37 7.31 -6.81 -22.34
C VAL A 37 8.67 -7.29 -22.81
N THR A 38 8.69 -8.51 -23.33
CA THR A 38 9.87 -9.20 -23.85
C THR A 38 9.50 -9.80 -25.20
N ASP A 39 10.45 -9.87 -26.13
CA ASP A 39 10.23 -10.56 -27.40
C ASP A 39 9.97 -12.07 -27.13
N PRO A 40 8.82 -12.62 -27.56
CA PRO A 40 8.53 -14.04 -27.42
C PRO A 40 9.46 -14.92 -28.26
N GLN A 41 9.90 -14.46 -29.44
CA GLN A 41 10.78 -15.23 -30.33
C GLN A 41 12.20 -15.35 -29.75
N SER A 42 12.71 -14.29 -29.12
CA SER A 42 13.97 -14.30 -28.36
C SER A 42 13.86 -14.96 -26.96
N SER A 43 12.92 -15.90 -26.73
CA SER A 43 12.79 -16.60 -25.43
C SER A 43 13.87 -17.69 -25.20
N THR A 44 15.14 -17.29 -25.27
CA THR A 44 16.28 -18.16 -24.91
C THR A 44 16.40 -18.33 -23.39
N LYS A 45 17.13 -19.36 -22.95
CA LYS A 45 17.34 -19.66 -21.52
C LYS A 45 17.83 -18.45 -20.68
N PRO A 46 18.84 -17.64 -21.10
CA PRO A 46 19.25 -16.47 -20.30
C PRO A 46 18.15 -15.41 -20.22
N VAL A 47 17.38 -15.17 -21.30
CA VAL A 47 16.26 -14.21 -21.31
C VAL A 47 15.20 -14.61 -20.28
N ILE A 48 14.81 -15.89 -20.25
CA ILE A 48 13.83 -16.43 -19.30
C ILE A 48 14.32 -16.31 -17.85
N LEU A 49 15.60 -16.61 -17.60
CA LEU A 49 16.22 -16.47 -16.27
C LEU A 49 16.25 -15.01 -15.79
N LEU A 50 16.59 -14.08 -16.69
CA LEU A 50 16.68 -12.65 -16.40
C LEU A 50 15.29 -12.04 -16.13
N GLU A 51 14.32 -12.35 -16.99
CA GLU A 51 12.92 -11.93 -16.87
C GLU A 51 12.32 -12.42 -15.54
N HIS A 52 12.57 -13.68 -15.15
CA HIS A 52 12.11 -14.18 -13.86
C HIS A 52 12.83 -13.54 -12.66
N ALA A 53 14.14 -13.31 -12.73
CA ALA A 53 14.88 -12.65 -11.65
C ALA A 53 14.40 -11.21 -11.42
N LEU A 54 14.08 -10.48 -12.50
CA LEU A 54 13.44 -9.16 -12.45
C LEU A 54 12.03 -9.24 -11.85
N VAL A 55 11.20 -10.20 -12.29
CA VAL A 55 9.85 -10.43 -11.74
C VAL A 55 9.86 -10.72 -10.23
N ASP A 56 10.75 -11.60 -9.76
CA ASP A 56 10.85 -11.97 -8.34
C ASP A 56 11.33 -10.79 -7.48
N GLU A 57 12.38 -10.07 -7.89
CA GLU A 57 12.88 -8.91 -7.15
C GLU A 57 11.84 -7.76 -7.10
N LEU A 58 11.10 -7.52 -8.19
CA LEU A 58 9.95 -6.60 -8.18
C LEU A 58 8.84 -7.05 -7.22
N ARG A 59 8.50 -8.36 -7.21
CA ARG A 59 7.52 -9.00 -6.28
C ARG A 59 8.00 -9.13 -4.83
N ARG A 60 9.24 -8.71 -4.52
CA ARG A 60 9.80 -8.66 -3.14
C ARG A 60 9.82 -7.25 -2.57
N LEU A 61 10.05 -6.24 -3.42
CA LEU A 61 10.36 -4.88 -2.99
C LEU A 61 9.15 -3.93 -2.95
N ALA A 62 8.01 -4.32 -3.54
CA ALA A 62 6.74 -3.58 -3.44
C ALA A 62 5.52 -4.49 -3.71
N ASP A 63 4.36 -4.10 -3.18
CA ASP A 63 3.04 -4.69 -3.45
C ASP A 63 2.56 -4.38 -4.88
N THR A 64 3.31 -4.85 -5.87
CA THR A 64 3.07 -4.60 -7.30
C THR A 64 2.57 -5.86 -8.00
N HIS A 65 1.57 -5.70 -8.86
CA HIS A 65 1.00 -6.80 -9.63
C HIS A 65 1.79 -6.96 -10.93
N VAL A 66 2.92 -7.69 -10.87
CA VAL A 66 3.82 -7.91 -12.00
C VAL A 66 3.29 -8.97 -12.96
N VAL A 67 3.15 -8.61 -14.25
CA VAL A 67 2.64 -9.43 -15.35
C VAL A 67 3.63 -9.43 -16.52
N ALA A 68 3.77 -10.54 -17.24
CA ALA A 68 4.53 -10.58 -18.49
C ALA A 68 3.60 -10.51 -19.72
N SER A 69 4.05 -9.89 -20.81
CA SER A 69 3.29 -9.69 -22.06
C SER A 69 2.76 -10.97 -22.72
N GLY A 70 3.41 -12.11 -22.50
CA GLY A 70 2.95 -13.43 -22.98
C GLY A 70 2.03 -14.18 -22.01
N SER A 71 1.78 -13.66 -20.80
CA SER A 71 0.88 -14.27 -19.81
C SER A 71 -0.60 -14.05 -20.19
N PRO A 72 -1.52 -14.99 -19.89
CA PRO A 72 -2.94 -14.80 -20.21
C PRO A 72 -3.53 -13.57 -19.53
N ALA A 73 -4.04 -12.62 -20.32
CA ALA A 73 -4.70 -11.41 -19.84
C ALA A 73 -6.03 -11.65 -19.07
N LYS A 74 -6.50 -12.90 -18.99
CA LYS A 74 -7.57 -13.33 -18.09
C LYS A 74 -6.97 -14.12 -16.93
N PRO A 75 -7.44 -13.89 -15.68
CA PRO A 75 -6.85 -14.51 -14.50
C PRO A 75 -6.89 -16.03 -14.57
N VAL A 76 -5.74 -16.66 -14.28
CA VAL A 76 -5.52 -18.11 -14.39
C VAL A 76 -6.50 -18.89 -13.50
N LYS A 77 -6.82 -20.13 -13.88
CA LYS A 77 -7.60 -21.06 -13.04
C LYS A 77 -6.94 -21.16 -11.65
N GLY A 78 -7.74 -21.04 -10.59
CA GLY A 78 -7.26 -21.05 -9.20
C GLY A 78 -7.07 -19.65 -8.59
N THR A 79 -6.95 -18.58 -9.36
CA THR A 79 -6.84 -17.19 -8.84
C THR A 79 -7.94 -16.80 -7.84
N LYS A 80 -9.19 -17.23 -8.06
CA LYS A 80 -10.27 -17.03 -7.07
C LYS A 80 -9.98 -17.72 -5.74
N LEU A 81 -9.45 -18.95 -5.78
CA LEU A 81 -9.08 -19.72 -4.58
C LEU A 81 -7.88 -19.09 -3.85
N ILE A 82 -6.94 -18.49 -4.58
CA ILE A 82 -5.82 -17.73 -4.00
C ILE A 82 -6.36 -16.51 -3.24
N LYS A 83 -7.25 -15.71 -3.84
CA LYS A 83 -7.88 -14.56 -3.15
C LYS A 83 -8.76 -14.96 -1.96
N GLU A 84 -9.50 -16.07 -2.08
CA GLU A 84 -10.23 -16.66 -0.95
C GLU A 84 -9.28 -17.18 0.15
N ALA A 85 -8.08 -17.64 -0.20
CA ALA A 85 -7.07 -18.03 0.79
C ALA A 85 -6.41 -16.81 1.46
N GLU A 86 -6.11 -15.75 0.71
CA GLU A 86 -5.49 -14.52 1.22
C GLU A 86 -6.37 -13.85 2.28
N SER A 87 -7.68 -13.72 2.05
CA SER A 87 -8.61 -13.18 3.06
C SER A 87 -8.73 -14.08 4.28
N LEU A 88 -8.74 -15.41 4.10
CA LEU A 88 -8.71 -16.38 5.20
C LEU A 88 -7.38 -16.32 5.98
N ARG A 89 -6.24 -16.09 5.32
CA ARG A 89 -4.92 -15.90 5.95
C ARG A 89 -4.87 -14.62 6.77
N ALA A 90 -5.37 -13.51 6.23
CA ALA A 90 -5.41 -12.22 6.92
C ALA A 90 -6.30 -12.29 8.18
N ALA A 91 -7.50 -12.86 8.05
CA ALA A 91 -8.39 -13.07 9.19
C ALA A 91 -7.78 -14.04 10.24
N ALA A 92 -7.20 -15.16 9.80
CA ALA A 92 -6.52 -16.09 10.70
C ALA A 92 -5.29 -15.46 11.39
N ARG A 93 -4.61 -14.53 10.72
CA ARG A 93 -3.46 -13.82 11.26
C ARG A 93 -3.85 -12.85 12.36
N ALA A 94 -4.86 -12.01 12.13
CA ALA A 94 -5.42 -11.14 13.16
C ALA A 94 -5.80 -11.94 14.42
N ARG A 95 -6.47 -13.09 14.25
CA ARG A 95 -6.80 -13.98 15.37
C ARG A 95 -5.59 -14.61 16.06
N PHE A 96 -4.52 -14.91 15.33
CA PHE A 96 -3.27 -15.40 15.92
C PHE A 96 -2.58 -14.31 16.76
N ASP A 97 -2.53 -13.08 16.25
CA ASP A 97 -1.94 -11.93 16.94
C ASP A 97 -2.80 -11.49 18.16
N GLU A 98 -4.12 -11.71 18.13
CA GLU A 98 -5.05 -11.60 19.27
C GLU A 98 -4.98 -12.77 20.28
N LEU A 99 -4.09 -13.74 20.06
CA LEU A 99 -3.94 -14.99 20.84
C LEU A 99 -5.16 -15.93 20.82
N GLU A 100 -6.14 -15.74 19.92
CA GLU A 100 -7.20 -16.71 19.64
C GLU A 100 -6.69 -17.90 18.79
N VAL A 101 -5.70 -18.65 19.30
CA VAL A 101 -4.97 -19.68 18.54
C VAL A 101 -5.90 -20.73 17.90
N ASP A 102 -6.99 -21.10 18.58
CA ASP A 102 -8.01 -22.02 18.08
C ASP A 102 -8.79 -21.50 16.85
N THR A 103 -9.16 -20.21 16.82
CA THR A 103 -9.86 -19.63 15.66
C THR A 103 -8.88 -19.42 14.51
N ALA A 104 -7.63 -19.02 14.82
CA ALA A 104 -6.53 -18.96 13.87
C ALA A 104 -6.23 -20.32 13.23
N GLN A 105 -6.14 -21.41 14.01
CA GLN A 105 -5.92 -22.77 13.51
C GLN A 105 -7.00 -23.17 12.49
N ARG A 106 -8.27 -22.88 12.79
CA ARG A 106 -9.40 -23.13 11.88
C ARG A 106 -9.32 -22.27 10.62
N GLY A 107 -8.97 -20.99 10.74
CA GLY A 107 -8.80 -20.06 9.60
C GLY A 107 -7.67 -20.49 8.66
N TYR A 108 -6.48 -20.77 9.19
CA TYR A 108 -5.34 -21.27 8.40
C TYR A 108 -5.60 -22.65 7.79
N THR A 109 -6.36 -23.53 8.45
CA THR A 109 -6.78 -24.81 7.86
C THR A 109 -7.69 -24.59 6.64
N LYS A 110 -8.65 -23.66 6.72
CA LYS A 110 -9.49 -23.28 5.56
C LYS A 110 -8.66 -22.67 4.43
N ALA A 111 -7.70 -21.80 4.74
CA ALA A 111 -6.79 -21.22 3.76
C ALA A 111 -5.93 -22.29 3.06
N LEU A 112 -5.36 -23.23 3.82
CA LEU A 112 -4.55 -24.33 3.29
C LEU A 112 -5.35 -25.20 2.30
N GLN A 113 -6.62 -25.50 2.60
CA GLN A 113 -7.49 -26.24 1.67
C GLN A 113 -7.80 -25.51 0.35
N LYS A 114 -7.69 -24.17 0.33
CA LYS A 114 -7.84 -23.34 -0.89
C LYS A 114 -6.53 -23.30 -1.68
N LEU A 115 -5.41 -23.10 -0.98
CA LEU A 115 -4.06 -23.10 -1.55
C LEU A 115 -3.70 -24.47 -2.14
N ASP A 116 -4.00 -25.58 -1.45
CA ASP A 116 -3.72 -26.94 -1.94
C ASP A 116 -4.40 -27.25 -3.29
N LYS A 117 -5.50 -26.58 -3.60
CA LYS A 117 -6.25 -26.68 -4.86
C LYS A 117 -5.77 -25.72 -5.95
N ALA A 118 -4.95 -24.72 -5.59
CA ALA A 118 -4.45 -23.68 -6.50
C ALA A 118 -2.92 -23.72 -6.70
N ALA A 119 -2.16 -24.28 -5.76
CA ALA A 119 -0.71 -24.21 -5.69
C ALA A 119 0.00 -24.77 -6.94
N ALA A 120 -0.51 -25.87 -7.50
CA ALA A 120 0.02 -26.40 -8.76
C ALA A 120 -0.13 -25.42 -9.95
N LEU A 121 -1.11 -24.51 -9.90
CA LEU A 121 -1.38 -23.50 -10.92
C LEU A 121 -0.77 -22.12 -10.57
N SER A 122 0.05 -22.06 -9.51
CA SER A 122 0.75 -20.87 -9.08
C SER A 122 2.25 -20.99 -9.37
N GLU A 123 2.86 -19.90 -9.81
CA GLU A 123 4.32 -19.76 -9.84
C GLU A 123 4.86 -19.38 -8.45
N ASP A 124 4.03 -18.78 -7.60
CA ASP A 124 4.38 -18.34 -6.25
C ASP A 124 3.76 -19.28 -5.19
N LEU A 125 4.61 -19.90 -4.37
CA LEU A 125 4.20 -20.74 -3.23
C LEU A 125 4.44 -20.10 -1.86
N ARG A 126 4.96 -18.86 -1.78
CA ARG A 126 5.12 -18.14 -0.50
C ARG A 126 3.82 -18.18 0.34
N PRO A 127 2.61 -17.94 -0.23
CA PRO A 127 1.37 -18.06 0.53
C PRO A 127 1.11 -19.45 1.14
N LEU A 128 1.52 -20.53 0.47
CA LEU A 128 1.38 -21.91 0.95
C LEU A 128 2.39 -22.21 2.07
N VAL A 129 3.65 -21.85 1.86
CA VAL A 129 4.74 -22.06 2.82
C VAL A 129 4.48 -21.30 4.12
N ASP A 130 4.11 -20.01 4.02
CA ASP A 130 3.69 -19.20 5.16
C ASP A 130 2.52 -19.82 5.94
N THR A 131 1.50 -20.32 5.22
CA THR A 131 0.32 -20.92 5.87
C THR A 131 0.65 -22.25 6.55
N LEU A 132 1.58 -23.04 6.01
CA LEU A 132 2.10 -24.23 6.69
C LEU A 132 2.89 -23.83 7.95
N ALA A 133 3.69 -22.77 7.91
CA ALA A 133 4.43 -22.26 9.06
C ALA A 133 3.50 -21.75 10.18
N MET A 134 2.57 -20.85 9.86
CA MET A 134 1.62 -20.30 10.84
C MET A 134 0.69 -21.38 11.41
N LEU A 135 0.23 -22.32 10.57
CA LEU A 135 -0.60 -23.43 11.06
C LEU A 135 0.22 -24.38 11.95
N ALA A 136 1.50 -24.62 11.65
CA ALA A 136 2.38 -25.39 12.53
C ALA A 136 2.58 -24.69 13.88
N ALA A 137 2.88 -23.39 13.90
CA ALA A 137 2.98 -22.60 15.14
C ALA A 137 1.69 -22.66 15.97
N ALA A 138 0.52 -22.51 15.34
CA ALA A 138 -0.76 -22.64 16.02
C ALA A 138 -0.98 -24.05 16.61
N ASN A 139 -0.55 -25.10 15.89
CA ASN A 139 -0.60 -26.47 16.41
C ASN A 139 0.39 -26.69 17.58
N LEU A 140 1.56 -26.04 17.59
CA LEU A 140 2.53 -26.12 18.70
C LEU A 140 1.99 -25.43 19.96
N LEU A 141 1.44 -24.22 19.84
CA LEU A 141 0.80 -23.49 20.94
C LEU A 141 -0.36 -24.28 21.58
N LEU A 142 -1.13 -25.01 20.77
CA LEU A 142 -2.22 -25.87 21.24
C LEU A 142 -1.76 -27.26 21.73
N GLY A 143 -0.45 -27.50 21.87
CA GLY A 143 0.11 -28.80 22.29
C GLY A 143 -0.06 -29.94 21.27
N GLN A 144 -0.56 -29.64 20.06
CA GLN A 144 -0.86 -30.61 18.99
C GLN A 144 0.41 -30.97 18.19
N GLU A 145 1.52 -31.23 18.88
CA GLU A 145 2.87 -31.33 18.31
C GLU A 145 2.97 -32.37 17.18
N ARG A 146 2.22 -33.48 17.25
CA ARG A 146 2.15 -34.50 16.18
C ARG A 146 1.64 -33.94 14.86
N ARG A 147 0.67 -33.02 14.89
CA ARG A 147 0.15 -32.32 13.70
C ARG A 147 1.13 -31.25 13.23
N ALA A 148 1.74 -30.51 14.16
CA ALA A 148 2.77 -29.53 13.83
C ALA A 148 3.97 -30.17 13.10
N ARG A 149 4.50 -31.30 13.60
CA ARG A 149 5.59 -32.04 12.94
C ARG A 149 5.24 -32.44 11.51
N GLN A 150 4.01 -32.89 11.23
CA GLN A 150 3.55 -33.22 9.87
C GLN A 150 3.45 -32.00 8.95
N LEU A 151 3.05 -30.84 9.48
CA LEU A 151 3.01 -29.58 8.73
C LEU A 151 4.42 -29.05 8.45
N LEU A 152 5.34 -29.16 9.41
CA LEU A 152 6.75 -28.80 9.25
C LEU A 152 7.49 -29.75 8.31
N GLU A 153 7.23 -31.06 8.35
CA GLU A 153 7.70 -32.02 7.35
C GLU A 153 7.28 -31.60 5.95
N ARG A 154 5.99 -31.27 5.77
CA ARG A 154 5.46 -30.81 4.48
C ARG A 154 6.08 -29.49 4.02
N LEU A 155 6.31 -28.54 4.92
CA LEU A 155 6.97 -27.27 4.62
C LEU A 155 8.44 -27.48 4.21
N LEU A 156 9.18 -28.31 4.95
CA LEU A 156 10.60 -28.61 4.73
C LEU A 156 10.86 -29.53 3.51
N VAL A 157 9.81 -30.14 2.97
CA VAL A 157 9.82 -30.82 1.67
C VAL A 157 9.79 -29.83 0.50
N LEU A 158 9.10 -28.69 0.65
CA LEU A 158 9.03 -27.62 -0.36
C LEU A 158 10.25 -26.68 -0.29
N ASP A 159 10.66 -26.32 0.94
CA ASP A 159 11.84 -25.51 1.19
C ASP A 159 12.59 -26.06 2.41
N VAL A 160 13.67 -26.81 2.16
CA VAL A 160 14.46 -27.43 3.24
C VAL A 160 15.36 -26.44 3.98
N ASP A 161 15.60 -25.24 3.45
CA ASP A 161 16.57 -24.28 3.99
C ASP A 161 15.93 -23.05 4.64
N ILE A 162 14.60 -22.92 4.53
CA ILE A 162 13.82 -21.88 5.20
C ILE A 162 14.10 -21.79 6.72
N ARG A 163 14.02 -20.56 7.22
CA ARG A 163 14.00 -20.24 8.65
C ARG A 163 12.72 -19.43 8.95
N PRO A 164 11.77 -19.97 9.72
CA PRO A 164 10.65 -19.19 10.23
C PRO A 164 11.16 -18.02 11.10
N SER A 165 10.38 -16.93 11.17
CA SER A 165 10.75 -15.79 12.01
C SER A 165 10.69 -16.14 13.49
N GLU A 166 11.77 -15.85 14.22
CA GLU A 166 11.86 -16.00 15.69
C GLU A 166 10.80 -15.18 16.44
N THR A 167 10.25 -14.13 15.81
CA THR A 167 9.12 -13.35 16.36
C THR A 167 7.79 -14.11 16.39
N VAL A 168 7.69 -15.22 15.65
CA VAL A 168 6.51 -16.11 15.60
C VAL A 168 6.85 -17.48 16.20
N PHE A 169 8.02 -18.01 15.87
CA PHE A 169 8.52 -19.28 16.37
C PHE A 169 9.43 -19.02 17.59
N ASN A 170 8.87 -19.18 18.78
CA ASN A 170 9.65 -19.11 20.02
C ASN A 170 10.72 -20.23 20.08
N PRO A 171 11.71 -20.17 21.01
CA PRO A 171 12.79 -21.15 21.08
C PRO A 171 12.35 -22.63 21.22
N GLN A 172 11.20 -22.90 21.83
CA GLN A 172 10.65 -24.25 21.93
C GLN A 172 10.09 -24.73 20.58
N MET A 173 9.44 -23.85 19.83
CA MET A 173 8.99 -24.15 18.45
C MET A 173 10.16 -24.35 17.50
N MET A 174 11.22 -23.54 17.64
CA MET A 174 12.45 -23.69 16.85
C MET A 174 13.14 -25.02 17.12
N ALA A 175 13.21 -25.47 18.39
CA ALA A 175 13.74 -26.80 18.71
C ALA A 175 12.96 -27.95 18.02
N VAL A 176 11.63 -27.85 17.90
CA VAL A 176 10.83 -28.82 17.14
C VAL A 176 11.09 -28.67 15.63
N PHE A 177 11.22 -27.43 15.12
CA PHE A 177 11.53 -27.15 13.72
C PHE A 177 12.88 -27.74 13.29
N ASP A 178 13.95 -27.47 14.02
CA ASP A 178 15.30 -27.97 13.72
C ASP A 178 15.37 -29.50 13.83
N ALA A 179 14.66 -30.11 14.78
CA ALA A 179 14.55 -31.58 14.87
C ALA A 179 13.82 -32.20 13.67
N VAL A 180 12.82 -31.51 13.10
CA VAL A 180 12.19 -31.94 11.84
C VAL A 180 13.13 -31.68 10.65
N GLN A 181 13.80 -30.52 10.58
CA GLN A 181 14.73 -30.19 9.50
C GLN A 181 15.90 -31.16 9.43
N ALA A 182 16.51 -31.53 10.55
CA ALA A 182 17.63 -32.49 10.58
C ALA A 182 17.21 -33.85 9.96
N ARG A 183 16.03 -34.35 10.31
CA ARG A 183 15.44 -35.58 9.74
C ARG A 183 15.10 -35.44 8.25
N VAL A 184 14.55 -34.30 7.82
CA VAL A 184 14.22 -34.06 6.40
C VAL A 184 15.50 -33.88 5.56
N ARG A 185 16.53 -33.20 6.08
CA ARG A 185 17.85 -33.06 5.45
C ARG A 185 18.57 -34.39 5.29
N GLY A 186 18.52 -35.26 6.31
CA GLY A 186 19.08 -36.62 6.28
C GLY A 186 18.26 -37.65 5.49
N ALA A 187 17.09 -37.31 4.97
CA ALA A 187 16.30 -38.21 4.13
C ALA A 187 16.89 -38.33 2.72
N GLU A 188 16.84 -39.55 2.16
CA GLU A 188 17.26 -39.83 0.78
C GLU A 188 16.57 -38.90 -0.23
N ALA A 189 17.35 -38.43 -1.20
CA ALA A 189 16.90 -37.56 -2.27
C ALA A 189 17.07 -38.25 -3.64
N GLN A 190 16.20 -37.92 -4.59
CA GLN A 190 16.12 -38.54 -5.91
C GLN A 190 16.19 -37.51 -7.04
N SER A 191 16.25 -37.98 -8.30
CA SER A 191 16.04 -37.14 -9.48
C SER A 191 14.58 -37.19 -9.96
N LEU A 192 14.11 -36.05 -10.48
CA LEU A 192 12.81 -35.91 -11.12
C LEU A 192 12.99 -35.30 -12.51
N ASP A 193 12.60 -36.03 -13.55
CA ASP A 193 12.72 -35.59 -14.94
C ASP A 193 11.45 -34.89 -15.38
N ILE A 194 11.52 -33.60 -15.71
CA ILE A 194 10.38 -32.77 -16.06
C ILE A 194 10.39 -32.47 -17.56
N GLU A 195 9.33 -32.90 -18.23
CA GLU A 195 9.09 -32.66 -19.65
C GLU A 195 7.88 -31.75 -19.82
N VAL A 196 7.95 -30.83 -20.78
CA VAL A 196 6.82 -29.96 -21.13
C VAL A 196 6.62 -30.02 -22.64
N ASP A 197 5.36 -30.05 -23.03
CA ASP A 197 4.89 -30.06 -24.42
C ASP A 197 4.02 -28.80 -24.64
N PRO A 198 4.46 -27.83 -25.46
CA PRO A 198 5.73 -27.80 -26.19
C PRO A 198 6.97 -27.56 -25.29
N PRO A 199 8.18 -27.91 -25.75
CA PRO A 199 9.44 -27.63 -25.05
C PRO A 199 9.77 -26.13 -25.01
N GLY A 200 10.76 -25.73 -24.21
CA GLY A 200 11.16 -24.33 -24.05
C GLY A 200 10.38 -23.57 -22.97
N ALA A 201 9.40 -24.20 -22.32
CA ALA A 201 8.69 -23.64 -21.17
C ALA A 201 9.60 -23.45 -19.95
N ALA A 202 9.42 -22.36 -19.21
CA ALA A 202 10.00 -22.17 -17.89
C ALA A 202 9.38 -23.17 -16.90
N VAL A 203 10.20 -23.80 -16.07
CA VAL A 203 9.78 -24.82 -15.10
C VAL A 203 10.06 -24.35 -13.68
N PHE A 204 8.99 -24.22 -12.90
CA PHE A 204 9.05 -23.96 -11.47
C PHE A 204 8.86 -25.26 -10.70
N PHE A 205 9.73 -25.50 -9.74
CA PHE A 205 9.66 -26.60 -8.79
C PHE A 205 9.52 -26.01 -7.38
N ASP A 206 8.43 -26.32 -6.71
CA ASP A 206 8.07 -25.75 -5.39
C ASP A 206 8.15 -24.21 -5.32
N GLY A 207 7.77 -23.55 -6.42
CA GLY A 207 7.78 -22.09 -6.55
C GLY A 207 9.14 -21.47 -6.89
N ARG A 208 10.19 -22.29 -7.10
CA ARG A 208 11.54 -21.85 -7.51
C ARG A 208 11.79 -22.20 -8.97
N LEU A 209 12.31 -21.26 -9.78
CA LEU A 209 12.70 -21.55 -11.17
C LEU A 209 13.90 -22.50 -11.22
N VAL A 210 13.70 -23.72 -11.70
CA VAL A 210 14.77 -24.73 -11.88
C VAL A 210 15.37 -24.72 -13.27
N GLY A 211 14.71 -24.09 -14.24
CA GLY A 211 15.24 -23.90 -15.59
C GLY A 211 14.16 -23.91 -16.66
N VAL A 212 14.52 -24.47 -17.82
CA VAL A 212 13.70 -24.53 -19.04
C VAL A 212 13.56 -25.98 -19.46
N ALA A 213 12.35 -26.40 -19.85
CA ALA A 213 12.03 -27.79 -20.18
C ALA A 213 12.66 -28.24 -21.52
N PRO A 214 13.16 -29.50 -21.61
CA PRO A 214 13.19 -30.52 -20.56
C PRO A 214 14.30 -30.28 -19.51
N VAL A 215 14.00 -30.58 -18.25
CA VAL A 215 14.93 -30.35 -17.12
C VAL A 215 14.86 -31.47 -16.07
N THR A 216 16.02 -31.94 -15.60
CA THR A 216 16.12 -32.87 -14.46
C THR A 216 16.38 -32.10 -13.18
N VAL A 217 15.42 -32.13 -12.24
CA VAL A 217 15.63 -31.62 -10.88
C VAL A 217 16.35 -32.70 -10.08
N ARG A 218 17.39 -32.30 -9.34
CA ARG A 218 18.16 -33.17 -8.43
C ARG A 218 17.77 -32.86 -6.99
N GLU A 219 18.18 -33.73 -6.07
CA GLU A 219 17.96 -33.58 -4.63
C GLU A 219 16.47 -33.49 -4.19
N VAL A 220 15.57 -34.04 -5.01
CA VAL A 220 14.13 -34.09 -4.70
C VAL A 220 13.88 -35.08 -3.57
N ARG A 221 13.47 -34.56 -2.40
CA ARG A 221 13.19 -35.35 -1.20
C ARG A 221 11.95 -36.23 -1.39
N ARG A 222 11.64 -37.11 -0.43
CA ARG A 222 10.41 -37.90 -0.46
C ARG A 222 9.24 -37.06 0.07
N GLY A 223 8.20 -36.85 -0.74
CA GLY A 223 7.09 -35.97 -0.36
C GLY A 223 6.17 -35.57 -1.51
N LYS A 224 5.38 -34.51 -1.29
CA LYS A 224 4.51 -33.87 -2.30
C LYS A 224 5.11 -32.55 -2.73
N HIS A 225 5.41 -32.44 -4.02
CA HIS A 225 6.00 -31.29 -4.67
C HIS A 225 5.04 -30.71 -5.72
N TYR A 226 5.23 -29.45 -6.08
CA TYR A 226 4.43 -28.74 -7.06
C TYR A 226 5.30 -28.37 -8.25
N VAL A 227 4.91 -28.83 -9.43
CA VAL A 227 5.55 -28.51 -10.70
C VAL A 227 4.62 -27.62 -11.51
N THR A 228 5.07 -26.40 -11.80
CA THR A 228 4.35 -25.42 -12.62
C THR A 228 5.17 -25.12 -13.87
N ALA A 229 4.56 -25.19 -15.05
CA ALA A 229 5.20 -24.89 -16.33
C ALA A 229 4.54 -23.67 -16.97
N SER A 230 5.35 -22.70 -17.42
CA SER A 230 4.90 -21.40 -17.94
C SER A 230 5.63 -21.07 -19.25
N LEU A 231 4.90 -20.64 -20.28
CA LEU A 231 5.46 -20.27 -21.59
C LEU A 231 4.63 -19.15 -22.19
N LYS A 232 5.29 -18.18 -22.82
CA LYS A 232 4.64 -17.03 -23.47
C LYS A 232 3.71 -17.51 -24.58
N GLY A 233 2.51 -16.93 -24.63
CA GLY A 233 1.47 -17.32 -25.57
C GLY A 233 0.68 -18.58 -25.19
N PHE A 234 1.01 -19.23 -24.07
CA PHE A 234 0.30 -20.39 -23.52
C PHE A 234 -0.33 -20.09 -22.16
N GLN A 235 -1.25 -20.94 -21.72
CA GLN A 235 -1.76 -20.98 -20.36
C GLN A 235 -0.81 -21.83 -19.50
N PRO A 236 -0.40 -21.37 -18.31
CA PRO A 236 0.47 -22.16 -17.44
C PRO A 236 -0.23 -23.44 -16.98
N ALA A 237 0.52 -24.54 -16.96
CA ALA A 237 0.03 -25.85 -16.53
C ALA A 237 0.66 -26.27 -15.22
N GLY A 238 -0.11 -27.03 -14.43
CA GLY A 238 0.25 -27.39 -13.06
C GLY A 238 0.10 -28.88 -12.78
N ARG A 239 1.04 -29.45 -12.06
CA ARG A 239 0.99 -30.86 -11.63
C ARG A 239 1.62 -31.05 -10.25
N VAL A 240 0.89 -31.71 -9.35
CA VAL A 240 1.45 -32.21 -8.10
C VAL A 240 2.24 -33.49 -8.41
N ALA A 241 3.51 -33.52 -8.03
CA ALA A 241 4.38 -34.68 -8.11
C ALA A 241 4.53 -35.29 -6.71
N GLU A 242 4.24 -36.58 -6.56
CA GLU A 242 4.49 -37.31 -5.32
C GLU A 242 5.74 -38.17 -5.50
N ALA A 243 6.84 -37.77 -4.86
CA ALA A 243 8.18 -38.30 -5.03
C ALA A 243 8.42 -39.45 -4.03
N LYS A 244 8.56 -40.69 -4.54
CA LYS A 244 8.42 -41.92 -3.73
C LYS A 244 9.71 -42.69 -3.46
N GLY A 245 10.87 -42.13 -3.81
CA GLY A 245 12.17 -42.81 -3.73
C GLY A 245 12.43 -43.75 -4.92
N LYS A 246 11.92 -43.41 -6.11
CA LYS A 246 12.25 -44.09 -7.37
C LYS A 246 13.08 -43.14 -8.23
N ALA A 247 14.30 -43.56 -8.59
CA ALA A 247 15.15 -42.80 -9.50
C ALA A 247 14.49 -42.67 -10.89
N GLY A 248 14.68 -41.52 -11.54
CA GLY A 248 14.13 -41.27 -12.89
C GLY A 248 12.61 -41.18 -12.95
N GLN A 249 11.96 -40.69 -11.89
CA GLN A 249 10.52 -40.43 -11.93
C GLN A 249 10.24 -39.27 -12.91
N ARG A 250 9.42 -39.52 -13.93
CA ARG A 250 9.12 -38.55 -14.99
C ARG A 250 7.79 -37.82 -14.76
N VAL A 251 7.79 -36.51 -14.98
CA VAL A 251 6.63 -35.62 -14.86
C VAL A 251 6.46 -34.83 -16.15
N THR A 252 5.58 -35.32 -17.02
CA THR A 252 5.18 -34.59 -18.23
C THR A 252 4.06 -33.60 -17.90
N LEU A 253 4.16 -32.37 -18.40
CA LEU A 253 3.08 -31.38 -18.49
C LEU A 253 2.75 -31.08 -19.95
N LYS A 254 1.50 -30.70 -20.23
CA LYS A 254 1.07 -30.18 -21.54
C LYS A 254 0.49 -28.79 -21.34
N LEU A 255 0.92 -27.84 -22.16
CA LEU A 255 0.37 -26.48 -22.17
C LEU A 255 -0.81 -26.40 -23.14
N SER A 256 -1.61 -25.34 -23.04
CA SER A 256 -2.67 -25.02 -24.00
C SER A 256 -2.52 -23.57 -24.42
N GLU A 257 -2.63 -23.26 -25.71
CA GLU A 257 -2.49 -21.90 -26.22
C GLU A 257 -3.44 -20.91 -25.52
N THR A 258 -2.96 -19.68 -25.33
CA THR A 258 -3.76 -18.56 -24.83
C THR A 258 -4.52 -17.95 -26.00
N ARG A 259 -5.85 -17.95 -25.97
CA ARG A 259 -6.68 -17.41 -27.06
C ARG A 259 -6.31 -15.93 -27.34
N GLY A 260 -5.72 -15.70 -28.50
CA GLY A 260 -5.28 -14.37 -28.96
C GLY A 260 -3.78 -14.10 -28.85
N SER A 261 -2.97 -15.07 -28.37
CA SER A 261 -1.53 -14.91 -28.21
C SER A 261 -0.79 -14.36 -29.44
N PRO A 262 -1.02 -14.81 -30.70
CA PRO A 262 -0.20 -14.33 -31.82
C PRO A 262 -0.31 -12.82 -32.09
N ARG A 263 -1.41 -12.17 -31.70
CA ARG A 263 -1.53 -10.70 -31.75
C ARG A 263 -0.68 -10.04 -30.64
N LEU A 264 -0.80 -10.54 -29.41
CA LEU A 264 -0.07 -10.02 -28.25
C LEU A 264 1.44 -10.21 -28.42
N ASP A 265 1.83 -11.37 -28.94
CA ASP A 265 3.22 -11.72 -29.25
C ASP A 265 3.80 -10.82 -30.35
N GLY A 266 3.02 -10.53 -31.41
CA GLY A 266 3.40 -9.57 -32.45
C GLY A 266 3.53 -8.14 -31.93
N GLN A 267 2.59 -7.68 -31.10
CA GLN A 267 2.66 -6.38 -30.41
C GLN A 267 3.89 -6.30 -29.49
N ALA A 268 4.21 -7.37 -28.76
CA ALA A 268 5.37 -7.43 -27.87
C ALA A 268 6.69 -7.38 -28.65
N THR A 269 6.78 -8.13 -29.76
CA THR A 269 7.93 -8.12 -30.67
C THR A 269 8.20 -6.71 -31.21
N ALA A 270 7.17 -6.05 -31.73
CA ALA A 270 7.27 -4.68 -32.27
C ALA A 270 7.63 -3.64 -31.20
N ALA A 271 7.00 -3.71 -30.02
CA ALA A 271 7.32 -2.85 -28.89
C ALA A 271 8.80 -2.99 -28.46
N VAL A 272 9.30 -4.22 -28.35
CA VAL A 272 10.66 -4.51 -27.87
C VAL A 272 11.72 -4.16 -28.92
N ALA A 273 11.42 -4.29 -30.22
CA ALA A 273 12.28 -3.77 -31.28
C ALA A 273 12.49 -2.24 -31.21
N ALA A 274 11.54 -1.52 -30.60
CA ALA A 274 11.58 -0.07 -30.39
C ALA A 274 12.01 0.33 -28.96
N VAL A 275 12.75 -0.52 -28.23
CA VAL A 275 13.21 -0.26 -26.84
C VAL A 275 14.01 1.04 -26.67
N ASP A 276 14.75 1.46 -27.70
CA ASP A 276 15.58 2.67 -27.67
C ASP A 276 14.79 3.96 -28.02
N ALA A 277 13.51 3.85 -28.41
CA ALA A 277 12.67 5.01 -28.72
C ALA A 277 12.53 5.96 -27.51
N GLU A 278 12.34 7.25 -27.78
CA GLU A 278 12.16 8.24 -26.73
C GLU A 278 10.71 8.28 -26.22
N ASP A 279 9.76 8.31 -27.15
CA ASP A 279 8.36 8.05 -26.87
C ASP A 279 8.06 6.55 -26.72
N MET A 280 7.11 6.21 -25.85
CA MET A 280 6.63 4.84 -25.72
C MET A 280 5.97 4.34 -27.03
N PRO A 281 6.36 3.17 -27.57
CA PRO A 281 5.80 2.59 -28.80
C PRO A 281 4.26 2.42 -28.76
N ALA A 282 3.62 2.45 -29.93
CA ALA A 282 2.16 2.35 -30.04
C ALA A 282 1.63 0.98 -29.57
N GLU A 283 2.36 -0.08 -29.91
CA GLU A 283 2.08 -1.46 -29.55
C GLU A 283 2.27 -1.68 -28.05
N ALA A 284 3.27 -1.04 -27.45
CA ALA A 284 3.47 -1.01 -26.01
C ALA A 284 2.28 -0.33 -25.30
N LYS A 285 1.74 0.77 -25.85
CA LYS A 285 0.53 1.45 -25.36
C LYS A 285 -0.72 0.56 -25.49
N GLU A 286 -0.87 -0.19 -26.59
CA GLU A 286 -1.97 -1.18 -26.74
C GLU A 286 -1.87 -2.31 -25.71
N LEU A 287 -0.67 -2.84 -25.46
CA LEU A 287 -0.43 -3.84 -24.43
C LEU A 287 -0.70 -3.29 -23.01
N ALA A 288 -0.24 -2.07 -22.72
CA ALA A 288 -0.49 -1.40 -21.44
C ALA A 288 -1.99 -1.26 -21.14
N ARG A 289 -2.77 -0.82 -22.14
CA ARG A 289 -4.25 -0.73 -22.07
C ARG A 289 -4.91 -2.11 -21.92
N THR A 290 -4.38 -3.14 -22.59
CA THR A 290 -4.89 -4.52 -22.53
C THR A 290 -4.72 -5.14 -21.14
N TYR A 291 -3.54 -4.99 -20.53
CA TYR A 291 -3.23 -5.52 -19.19
C TYR A 291 -3.61 -4.56 -18.05
N LYS A 292 -4.05 -3.33 -18.36
CA LYS A 292 -4.33 -2.24 -17.41
C LYS A 292 -3.12 -1.93 -16.51
N ALA A 293 -1.97 -1.77 -17.16
CA ALA A 293 -0.67 -1.55 -16.54
C ALA A 293 -0.41 -0.06 -16.28
N ASP A 294 -0.05 0.27 -15.04
CA ASP A 294 0.29 1.64 -14.62
C ASP A 294 1.77 1.97 -14.92
N THR A 295 2.58 0.93 -15.16
CA THR A 295 3.98 1.01 -15.60
C THR A 295 4.29 -0.13 -16.56
N VAL A 296 5.08 0.15 -17.59
CA VAL A 296 5.55 -0.84 -18.57
C VAL A 296 7.08 -0.83 -18.61
N ILE A 297 7.67 -2.02 -18.64
CA ILE A 297 9.10 -2.25 -18.78
C ILE A 297 9.30 -3.00 -20.10
N LEU A 298 9.99 -2.40 -21.06
CA LEU A 298 10.45 -3.10 -22.26
C LEU A 298 11.83 -3.70 -21.96
N LEU A 299 12.01 -4.99 -22.25
CA LEU A 299 13.26 -5.72 -22.06
C LEU A 299 13.64 -6.43 -23.37
N ALA A 300 14.65 -5.90 -24.04
CA ALA A 300 15.19 -6.46 -25.29
C ALA A 300 16.51 -7.18 -25.04
N ALA A 301 16.73 -8.30 -25.72
CA ALA A 301 18.06 -8.92 -25.80
C ALA A 301 18.82 -8.35 -27.01
N ALA A 302 19.98 -7.74 -26.76
CA ALA A 302 21.04 -7.59 -27.77
C ALA A 302 22.12 -8.65 -27.51
N ALA A 303 23.06 -8.84 -28.45
CA ALA A 303 23.96 -9.99 -28.49
C ALA A 303 24.67 -10.31 -27.16
N ASP A 304 25.26 -9.28 -26.53
CA ASP A 304 26.08 -9.42 -25.32
C ASP A 304 25.48 -8.70 -24.08
N GLN A 305 24.36 -7.99 -24.25
CA GLN A 305 23.72 -7.17 -23.21
C GLN A 305 22.21 -7.07 -23.44
N PHE A 306 21.45 -6.97 -22.36
CA PHE A 306 20.01 -6.68 -22.39
C PHE A 306 19.76 -5.18 -22.27
N LYS A 307 18.89 -4.63 -23.10
CA LYS A 307 18.42 -3.25 -22.99
C LYS A 307 17.10 -3.21 -22.25
N LEU A 308 16.97 -2.31 -21.30
CA LEU A 308 15.75 -2.10 -20.52
C LEU A 308 15.30 -0.65 -20.61
N ALA A 309 14.01 -0.41 -20.89
CA ALA A 309 13.38 0.91 -20.84
C ALA A 309 12.10 0.87 -19.98
N ARG A 310 11.92 1.83 -19.06
CA ARG A 310 10.70 1.97 -18.23
C ARG A 310 9.86 3.16 -18.67
N PHE A 311 8.58 2.91 -18.87
CA PHE A 311 7.56 3.90 -19.14
C PHE A 311 6.51 3.88 -18.01
N ALA A 312 6.12 5.05 -17.51
CA ALA A 312 5.11 5.18 -16.45
C ALA A 312 3.97 6.11 -16.91
N ALA A 313 2.74 5.81 -16.48
CA ALA A 313 1.57 6.60 -16.85
C ALA A 313 1.65 8.05 -16.30
N ASP A 314 1.36 9.04 -17.15
CA ASP A 314 1.54 10.48 -16.86
C ASP A 314 0.19 11.20 -16.65
N GLY A 315 -0.77 10.49 -16.06
CA GLY A 315 -2.15 10.95 -15.75
C GLY A 315 -3.06 11.27 -16.94
N SER A 316 -2.50 11.44 -18.14
CA SER A 316 -3.13 12.08 -19.32
C SER A 316 -3.21 11.14 -20.52
N ASP A 317 -3.52 9.86 -20.27
CA ASP A 317 -3.59 8.75 -21.25
C ASP A 317 -2.26 8.42 -21.98
N GLY A 318 -1.23 9.23 -21.76
CA GLY A 318 0.15 9.03 -22.19
C GLY A 318 1.05 8.39 -21.11
N TYR A 319 2.25 7.99 -21.54
CA TYR A 319 3.29 7.41 -20.70
C TYR A 319 4.61 8.11 -20.97
N ARG A 320 5.33 8.48 -19.92
CA ARG A 320 6.65 9.10 -19.99
C ARG A 320 7.74 8.05 -19.79
N LYS A 321 8.84 8.14 -20.54
CA LYS A 321 10.07 7.38 -20.32
C LYS A 321 10.73 7.87 -19.02
N VAL A 322 11.05 6.95 -18.09
CA VAL A 322 11.59 7.27 -16.76
C VAL A 322 12.92 6.58 -16.48
N TYR A 323 13.30 5.60 -17.29
CA TYR A 323 14.58 4.89 -17.19
C TYR A 323 14.94 4.28 -18.55
N GLN A 324 16.22 4.30 -18.89
CA GLN A 324 16.81 3.46 -19.94
C GLN A 324 18.19 3.00 -19.45
N GLY A 325 18.52 1.72 -19.61
CA GLY A 325 19.77 1.15 -19.11
C GLY A 325 20.12 -0.19 -19.76
N GLY A 326 21.36 -0.62 -19.54
CA GLY A 326 21.88 -1.92 -19.95
C GLY A 326 22.03 -2.87 -18.77
N ILE A 327 21.72 -4.15 -18.98
CA ILE A 327 21.90 -5.24 -18.00
C ILE A 327 22.76 -6.32 -18.67
N ALA A 328 23.89 -6.67 -18.06
CA ALA A 328 24.75 -7.76 -18.56
C ALA A 328 24.31 -9.13 -18.03
N ASP A 329 23.85 -9.22 -16.78
CA ASP A 329 23.62 -10.47 -16.07
C ASP A 329 22.48 -10.40 -15.02
N VAL A 330 22.30 -11.49 -14.28
CA VAL A 330 21.24 -11.64 -13.27
C VAL A 330 21.39 -10.69 -12.08
N GLU A 331 22.62 -10.31 -11.69
CA GLU A 331 22.83 -9.37 -10.59
C GLU A 331 22.66 -7.91 -11.05
N GLY A 332 22.98 -7.62 -12.31
CA GLY A 332 22.56 -6.41 -13.02
C GLY A 332 21.03 -6.27 -13.06
N ALA A 333 20.28 -7.35 -13.32
CA ALA A 333 18.82 -7.32 -13.29
C ALA A 333 18.24 -7.02 -11.89
N ARG A 334 18.86 -7.55 -10.83
CA ARG A 334 18.49 -7.25 -9.43
C ARG A 334 18.81 -5.80 -9.05
N THR A 335 19.93 -5.28 -9.53
CA THR A 335 20.32 -3.87 -9.34
C THR A 335 19.34 -2.95 -10.06
N ALA A 336 19.07 -3.21 -11.35
CA ALA A 336 18.09 -2.46 -12.13
C ALA A 336 16.68 -2.54 -11.51
N ALA A 337 16.24 -3.69 -11.00
CA ALA A 337 14.93 -3.81 -10.33
C ALA A 337 14.77 -2.80 -9.18
N ARG A 338 15.82 -2.60 -8.37
CA ARG A 338 15.83 -1.64 -7.24
C ARG A 338 15.80 -0.19 -7.74
N GLU A 339 16.56 0.14 -8.77
CA GLU A 339 16.52 1.47 -9.42
C GLU A 339 15.15 1.79 -10.01
N LEU A 340 14.57 0.85 -10.77
CA LEU A 340 13.24 0.94 -11.40
C LEU A 340 12.13 1.20 -10.37
N LEU A 341 12.28 0.65 -9.16
CA LEU A 341 11.36 0.83 -8.04
C LEU A 341 11.54 2.13 -7.25
N SER A 342 12.74 2.73 -7.24
CA SER A 342 12.93 4.05 -6.62
C SER A 342 11.97 5.09 -7.23
N GLY A 343 11.85 5.07 -8.57
CA GLY A 343 10.90 5.89 -9.32
C GLY A 343 9.45 5.39 -9.37
N LEU A 344 9.12 4.26 -8.71
CA LEU A 344 7.73 3.84 -8.51
C LEU A 344 7.14 4.43 -7.23
N LYS A 345 7.92 4.48 -6.13
CA LYS A 345 7.49 5.12 -4.87
C LYS A 345 7.29 6.64 -5.02
N ALA A 346 8.07 7.29 -5.90
CA ALA A 346 7.86 8.69 -6.25
C ALA A 346 6.52 8.91 -6.99
N ALA A 347 6.21 8.06 -7.98
CA ALA A 347 5.03 8.19 -8.84
C ALA A 347 3.68 7.89 -8.16
N SER A 348 3.69 7.20 -7.01
CA SER A 348 2.49 7.06 -6.16
C SER A 348 2.10 8.34 -5.41
N THR A 349 2.94 9.38 -5.45
CA THR A 349 2.59 10.71 -4.93
C THR A 349 1.95 11.52 -6.06
N PRO A 350 0.73 12.08 -5.90
CA PRO A 350 0.20 13.00 -6.90
C PRO A 350 1.14 14.20 -7.01
N ALA A 351 1.44 14.62 -8.24
CA ALA A 351 2.39 15.71 -8.48
C ALA A 351 1.82 17.05 -7.98
N THR A 352 2.12 17.41 -6.73
CA THR A 352 1.95 18.77 -6.23
C THR A 352 2.91 19.66 -7.00
N THR A 353 2.39 20.42 -7.96
CA THR A 353 3.16 21.41 -8.72
C THR A 353 3.60 22.54 -7.80
N VAL A 354 4.73 22.34 -7.11
CA VAL A 354 5.42 23.38 -6.35
C VAL A 354 5.99 24.37 -7.35
N VAL A 355 5.19 25.37 -7.71
CA VAL A 355 5.66 26.55 -8.44
C VAL A 355 6.62 27.29 -7.51
N SER A 356 7.91 27.00 -7.64
CA SER A 356 8.97 27.61 -6.84
C SER A 356 9.23 29.04 -7.32
N THR A 357 8.40 29.97 -6.87
CA THR A 357 8.63 31.41 -7.01
C THR A 357 9.85 31.80 -6.18
N SER A 358 11.00 31.95 -6.84
CA SER A 358 12.26 32.38 -6.23
C SER A 358 12.24 33.87 -5.91
N THR A 359 11.64 34.26 -4.78
CA THR A 359 11.73 35.62 -4.25
C THR A 359 13.12 35.83 -3.62
N THR A 360 14.06 36.31 -4.42
CA THR A 360 15.34 36.85 -3.91
C THR A 360 15.07 38.13 -3.13
N THR A 361 15.16 38.07 -1.80
CA THR A 361 15.23 39.25 -0.94
C THR A 361 16.68 39.59 -0.68
N SER A 362 17.18 40.65 -1.31
CA SER A 362 18.49 41.23 -1.01
C SER A 362 18.47 41.89 0.37
N GLY A 363 19.44 41.53 1.21
CA GLY A 363 19.75 42.26 2.44
C GLY A 363 21.13 42.88 2.31
N ASP A 364 21.19 44.21 2.20
CA ASP A 364 22.45 44.95 2.09
C ASP A 364 23.18 45.00 3.43
N SER A 365 24.51 44.83 3.43
CA SER A 365 25.43 45.93 3.80
C SER A 365 26.92 45.52 3.86
N TYR A 366 27.76 46.50 3.54
CA TYR A 366 29.15 46.68 4.01
C TYR A 366 30.28 45.76 3.52
N SER A 367 31.01 46.21 2.50
CA SER A 367 32.39 46.73 2.70
C SER A 367 32.86 47.54 1.47
N ASP A 368 33.77 48.50 1.70
CA ASP A 368 34.34 49.37 0.65
C ASP A 368 35.30 48.65 -0.29
N SER A 369 35.45 49.14 -1.54
CA SER A 369 36.73 49.71 -2.04
C SER A 369 36.73 50.00 -3.55
N PHE A 370 37.19 51.20 -3.92
CA PHE A 370 37.80 51.62 -5.21
C PHE A 370 37.21 51.10 -6.56
N GLY A 371 36.69 52.04 -7.36
CA GLY A 371 36.27 51.80 -8.76
C GLY A 371 37.30 52.27 -9.80
N ASP A 372 36.85 52.46 -11.05
CA ASP A 372 37.52 53.24 -12.10
C ASP A 372 36.47 53.82 -13.11
N GLU A 373 36.91 54.60 -14.10
CA GLU A 373 36.08 55.57 -14.84
C GLU A 373 35.42 55.09 -16.16
N GLY A 374 34.37 55.83 -16.58
CA GLY A 374 33.98 56.04 -17.99
C GLY A 374 32.94 55.10 -18.61
N GLU A 375 32.24 55.46 -19.69
CA GLU A 375 31.92 56.79 -20.27
C GLU A 375 30.70 56.63 -21.24
N LYS A 376 29.85 57.67 -21.40
CA LYS A 376 28.92 58.01 -22.53
C LYS A 376 28.23 56.88 -23.36
N ASP A 377 26.96 56.97 -23.79
CA ASP A 377 26.21 58.18 -24.17
C ASP A 377 24.66 57.97 -24.25
N LYS A 378 23.94 59.06 -24.49
CA LYS A 378 22.50 59.19 -24.84
C LYS A 378 22.40 60.45 -25.74
N PRO A 379 21.32 60.76 -26.52
CA PRO A 379 19.91 60.58 -26.12
C PRO A 379 18.82 60.50 -27.26
N LYS A 380 17.54 60.60 -26.84
CA LYS A 380 16.36 61.27 -27.52
C LYS A 380 15.77 60.70 -28.82
N ASP A 381 14.49 60.96 -29.13
CA ASP A 381 13.37 61.52 -28.33
C ASP A 381 12.19 60.47 -28.36
N GLU A 382 10.88 60.62 -28.61
CA GLU A 382 9.90 61.69 -28.91
C GLU A 382 8.58 61.44 -28.10
N VAL A 383 7.48 62.14 -28.42
CA VAL A 383 6.48 62.61 -27.43
C VAL A 383 5.02 62.57 -27.92
N ALA A 384 4.08 62.34 -26.96
CA ALA A 384 2.61 62.53 -27.03
C ALA A 384 1.83 61.53 -27.94
N GLU A 385 0.48 61.39 -27.88
CA GLU A 385 -0.57 62.10 -27.13
C GLU A 385 -1.71 61.13 -26.64
N ALA A 386 -2.83 61.65 -26.11
CA ALA A 386 -3.96 60.92 -25.50
C ALA A 386 -5.08 60.58 -26.54
N ALA A 387 -6.29 60.06 -26.23
CA ALA A 387 -7.06 59.94 -24.98
C ALA A 387 -8.16 58.82 -25.04
N GLU A 388 -9.08 58.84 -24.05
CA GLU A 388 -10.30 58.03 -23.87
C GLU A 388 -10.14 56.53 -23.47
N GLY A 389 -10.94 55.96 -22.55
CA GLY A 389 -11.87 56.63 -21.62
C GLY A 389 -13.07 55.80 -21.15
N VAL A 390 -12.91 54.85 -20.21
CA VAL A 390 -14.04 54.28 -19.45
C VAL A 390 -13.67 54.08 -17.98
N THR A 391 -14.32 54.83 -17.10
CA THR A 391 -14.22 54.69 -15.63
C THR A 391 -15.44 53.97 -15.06
N ALA A 392 -15.23 53.08 -14.09
CA ALA A 392 -16.28 52.46 -13.29
C ALA A 392 -15.81 52.33 -11.82
N GLU A 393 -15.81 53.46 -11.13
CA GLU A 393 -15.49 53.55 -9.70
C GLU A 393 -16.68 53.08 -8.85
N VAL A 394 -16.44 52.22 -7.85
CA VAL A 394 -17.43 51.84 -6.85
C VAL A 394 -16.78 51.93 -5.47
N ALA A 395 -17.33 52.80 -4.62
CA ALA A 395 -16.69 53.24 -3.39
C ALA A 395 -16.45 52.14 -2.35
N THR A 396 -15.33 52.28 -1.64
CA THR A 396 -15.13 51.68 -0.32
C THR A 396 -16.14 52.25 0.68
N GLY A 397 -16.76 51.37 1.48
CA GLY A 397 -17.55 51.76 2.64
C GLY A 397 -17.12 50.94 3.85
N ASP A 398 -16.58 51.59 4.87
CA ASP A 398 -16.10 50.93 6.08
C ASP A 398 -17.24 50.32 6.90
N GLY A 399 -17.00 49.14 7.48
CA GLY A 399 -18.04 48.41 8.21
C GLY A 399 -17.51 47.23 9.00
N PHE A 400 -17.02 47.49 10.23
CA PHE A 400 -16.78 46.54 11.31
C PHE A 400 -15.96 45.26 10.96
N LEU A 401 -14.65 45.37 11.14
CA LEU A 401 -13.75 44.20 11.23
C LEU A 401 -14.01 43.41 12.52
N PHE A 402 -14.76 42.32 12.44
CA PHE A 402 -14.64 41.24 13.43
C PHE A 402 -13.33 40.49 13.20
N SER A 403 -12.38 40.63 14.12
CA SER A 403 -11.21 39.76 14.17
C SER A 403 -11.63 38.37 14.68
N PRO A 404 -11.39 37.27 13.93
CA PRO A 404 -11.77 35.93 14.39
C PRO A 404 -10.85 35.50 15.55
N ASN A 405 -11.43 35.29 16.74
CA ASN A 405 -10.67 34.79 17.89
C ASN A 405 -10.26 33.32 17.66
N PRO A 406 -8.96 33.01 17.53
CA PRO A 406 -8.49 31.68 17.14
C PRO A 406 -8.72 30.61 18.23
N ALA A 407 -8.95 31.00 19.49
CA ALA A 407 -9.34 30.06 20.54
C ALA A 407 -10.78 29.57 20.36
N LYS A 408 -11.72 30.48 20.01
CA LYS A 408 -13.12 30.14 19.75
C LYS A 408 -13.23 29.24 18.52
N GLU A 409 -12.51 29.54 17.43
CA GLU A 409 -12.52 28.69 16.23
C GLU A 409 -11.98 27.27 16.50
N ARG A 410 -10.85 27.15 17.22
CA ARG A 410 -10.28 25.84 17.58
C ARG A 410 -11.22 24.99 18.43
N ALA A 411 -11.90 25.59 19.41
CA ALA A 411 -12.85 24.87 20.26
C ALA A 411 -14.12 24.45 19.50
N LEU A 412 -14.62 25.28 18.58
CA LEU A 412 -15.72 24.92 17.68
C LEU A 412 -15.31 23.78 16.73
N PHE A 413 -14.09 23.80 16.20
CA PHE A 413 -13.59 22.73 15.34
C PHE A 413 -13.47 21.39 16.09
N ILE A 414 -12.97 21.41 17.34
CA ILE A 414 -12.86 20.21 18.18
C ILE A 414 -14.25 19.64 18.53
N THR A 415 -15.20 20.48 18.95
CA THR A 415 -16.54 20.03 19.37
C THR A 415 -17.36 19.47 18.20
N TYR A 416 -17.42 20.17 17.06
CA TYR A 416 -18.11 19.66 15.87
C TYR A 416 -17.37 18.50 15.19
N GLY A 417 -16.04 18.53 15.14
CA GLY A 417 -15.24 17.41 14.62
C GLY A 417 -15.43 16.13 15.44
N GLY A 418 -15.46 16.25 16.78
CA GLY A 418 -15.80 15.16 17.68
C GLY A 418 -17.20 14.59 17.44
N ALA A 419 -18.21 15.47 17.26
CA ALA A 419 -19.57 15.05 16.94
C ALA A 419 -19.65 14.23 15.63
N VAL A 420 -18.98 14.69 14.57
CA VAL A 420 -18.93 13.97 13.28
C VAL A 420 -18.21 12.62 13.40
N GLY A 421 -17.07 12.57 14.11
CA GLY A 421 -16.32 11.34 14.34
C GLY A 421 -17.12 10.29 15.13
N LEU A 422 -17.80 10.71 16.19
CA LEU A 422 -18.67 9.84 17.00
C LEU A 422 -19.87 9.31 16.19
N ALA A 423 -20.52 10.17 15.39
CA ALA A 423 -21.62 9.75 14.52
C ALA A 423 -21.18 8.76 13.42
N ALA A 424 -19.99 8.93 12.85
CA ALA A 424 -19.42 8.00 11.88
C ALA A 424 -19.11 6.63 12.51
N LEU A 425 -18.55 6.60 13.72
CA LEU A 425 -18.35 5.35 14.47
C LEU A 425 -19.69 4.69 14.82
N GLY A 426 -20.70 5.47 15.23
CA GLY A 426 -22.07 4.97 15.46
C GLY A 426 -22.65 4.26 14.24
N ALA A 427 -22.47 4.83 13.04
CA ALA A 427 -22.92 4.21 11.78
C ALA A 427 -22.21 2.88 11.48
N VAL A 428 -20.91 2.77 11.77
CA VAL A 428 -20.15 1.52 11.61
C VAL A 428 -20.65 0.45 12.60
N PHE A 429 -20.82 0.79 13.89
CA PHE A 429 -21.31 -0.17 14.88
C PHE A 429 -22.77 -0.59 14.63
N GLY A 430 -23.63 0.33 14.20
CA GLY A 430 -25.03 0.06 13.87
C GLY A 430 -25.19 -0.86 12.65
N THR A 431 -24.48 -0.56 11.56
CA THR A 431 -24.49 -1.44 10.36
C THR A 431 -23.90 -2.82 10.65
N TRP A 432 -22.86 -2.92 11.48
CA TRP A 432 -22.28 -4.20 11.87
C TRP A 432 -23.15 -5.01 12.85
N GLY A 433 -23.96 -4.32 13.68
CA GLY A 433 -25.02 -4.94 14.48
C GLY A 433 -26.14 -5.53 13.63
N LEU A 434 -26.61 -4.77 12.63
CA LEU A 434 -27.63 -5.23 11.66
C LEU A 434 -27.16 -6.44 10.85
N MET A 435 -25.88 -6.53 10.48
CA MET A 435 -25.32 -7.72 9.82
C MET A 435 -25.41 -8.97 10.69
N LEU A 436 -25.04 -8.88 11.98
CA LEU A 436 -25.16 -9.99 12.94
C LEU A 436 -26.63 -10.36 13.20
N GLN A 437 -27.55 -9.39 13.17
CA GLN A 437 -28.97 -9.64 13.31
C GLN A 437 -29.54 -10.39 12.09
N ASN A 438 -29.07 -10.08 10.88
CA ASN A 438 -29.42 -10.85 9.68
C ASN A 438 -28.83 -12.28 9.71
N GLU A 439 -27.60 -12.44 10.20
CA GLU A 439 -26.94 -13.75 10.40
C GLU A 439 -27.68 -14.63 11.45
N PHE A 440 -28.29 -14.01 12.46
CA PHE A 440 -29.18 -14.68 13.42
C PHE A 440 -30.56 -15.05 12.84
N LEU A 441 -31.04 -14.33 11.83
CA LEU A 441 -32.34 -14.57 11.17
C LEU A 441 -32.27 -15.57 10.02
N ASP A 442 -31.08 -16.07 9.69
CA ASP A 442 -30.89 -17.14 8.70
C ASP A 442 -31.35 -18.50 9.26
N PRO A 443 -32.28 -19.22 8.60
CA PRO A 443 -32.82 -20.48 9.10
C PRO A 443 -31.80 -21.63 9.14
N ASP A 444 -30.65 -21.53 8.47
CA ASP A 444 -29.57 -22.53 8.55
C ASP A 444 -28.63 -22.30 9.76
N THR A 445 -28.81 -21.24 10.55
CA THR A 445 -27.98 -20.93 11.73
C THR A 445 -28.27 -21.87 12.91
N ASP A 446 -27.26 -22.66 13.28
CA ASP A 446 -27.31 -23.64 14.38
C ASP A 446 -27.70 -22.97 15.72
N GLN A 447 -28.73 -23.51 16.39
CA GLN A 447 -29.40 -22.83 17.52
C GLN A 447 -28.49 -22.62 18.74
N VAL A 448 -27.45 -23.44 18.90
CA VAL A 448 -26.45 -23.27 19.96
C VAL A 448 -25.54 -22.06 19.69
N ALA A 449 -25.30 -21.71 18.43
CA ALA A 449 -24.51 -20.54 18.04
C ALA A 449 -25.35 -19.25 18.02
N GLY A 450 -26.65 -19.35 17.69
CA GLY A 450 -27.54 -18.19 17.54
C GLY A 450 -27.62 -17.29 18.78
N ALA A 451 -27.58 -17.85 19.99
CA ALA A 451 -27.63 -17.07 21.24
C ALA A 451 -26.43 -16.12 21.41
N ASP A 452 -25.23 -16.55 21.02
CA ASP A 452 -23.99 -15.79 21.09
C ASP A 452 -23.89 -14.76 19.94
N VAL A 453 -24.37 -15.11 18.73
CA VAL A 453 -24.54 -14.15 17.63
C VAL A 453 -25.49 -13.01 18.03
N LYS A 454 -26.66 -13.34 18.60
CA LYS A 454 -27.63 -12.35 19.09
C LYS A 454 -27.02 -11.45 20.17
N ALA A 455 -26.38 -12.03 21.20
CA ALA A 455 -25.77 -11.27 22.28
C ALA A 455 -24.64 -10.34 21.81
N ARG A 456 -23.92 -10.68 20.73
CA ARG A 456 -22.96 -9.76 20.08
C ARG A 456 -23.65 -8.64 19.28
N GLY A 457 -24.76 -8.93 18.60
CA GLY A 457 -25.56 -7.93 17.88
C GLY A 457 -26.11 -6.87 18.83
N GLU A 458 -26.78 -7.29 19.91
CA GLU A 458 -27.38 -6.39 20.91
C GLU A 458 -26.34 -5.47 21.57
N ARG A 459 -25.16 -6.01 21.94
CA ARG A 459 -24.06 -5.20 22.49
C ARG A 459 -23.52 -4.15 21.50
N ARG A 460 -23.52 -4.44 20.19
CA ARG A 460 -23.03 -3.52 19.15
C ARG A 460 -24.06 -2.44 18.81
N ALA A 461 -25.35 -2.78 18.82
CA ALA A 461 -26.43 -1.79 18.72
C ALA A 461 -26.35 -0.78 19.89
N LEU A 462 -26.23 -1.27 21.13
CA LEU A 462 -26.08 -0.42 22.31
C LEU A 462 -24.85 0.52 22.23
N ILE A 463 -23.73 0.05 21.68
CA ILE A 463 -22.55 0.90 21.43
C ILE A 463 -22.85 1.99 20.39
N ALA A 464 -23.58 1.66 19.32
CA ALA A 464 -23.99 2.64 18.32
C ALA A 464 -24.90 3.73 18.91
N ASP A 465 -25.89 3.35 19.72
CA ASP A 465 -26.79 4.30 20.39
C ASP A 465 -26.04 5.25 21.34
N ILE A 466 -25.09 4.72 22.13
CA ILE A 466 -24.23 5.52 23.01
C ILE A 466 -23.37 6.51 22.20
N LEU A 467 -22.82 6.08 21.05
CA LEU A 467 -22.02 6.93 20.17
C LEU A 467 -22.86 8.04 19.52
N TYR A 468 -24.11 7.75 19.11
CA TYR A 468 -25.02 8.77 18.59
C TYR A 468 -25.48 9.77 19.66
N LEU A 469 -25.74 9.32 20.90
CA LEU A 469 -26.05 10.21 22.03
C LEU A 469 -24.85 11.13 22.36
N ALA A 470 -23.63 10.58 22.37
CA ALA A 470 -22.41 11.37 22.57
C ALA A 470 -22.18 12.38 21.43
N ALA A 471 -22.41 11.98 20.17
CA ALA A 471 -22.33 12.87 19.02
C ALA A 471 -23.33 14.04 19.12
N GLY A 472 -24.59 13.74 19.49
CA GLY A 472 -25.62 14.75 19.70
C GLY A 472 -25.28 15.73 20.83
N LEU A 473 -24.71 15.23 21.93
CA LEU A 473 -24.24 16.07 23.04
C LEU A 473 -23.10 17.00 22.59
N CYS A 474 -22.08 16.48 21.90
CA CYS A 474 -20.98 17.29 21.37
C CYS A 474 -21.46 18.38 20.40
N ALA A 475 -22.43 18.06 19.52
CA ALA A 475 -23.02 19.04 18.61
C ALA A 475 -23.81 20.13 19.37
N ALA A 476 -24.57 19.77 20.41
CA ALA A 476 -25.28 20.73 21.25
C ALA A 476 -24.33 21.64 22.03
N THR A 477 -23.23 21.10 22.58
CA THR A 477 -22.18 21.89 23.25
C THR A 477 -21.49 22.85 22.27
N GLY A 478 -21.13 22.38 21.08
CA GLY A 478 -20.55 23.23 20.03
C GLY A 478 -21.50 24.36 19.59
N PHE A 479 -22.81 24.10 19.52
CA PHE A 479 -23.82 25.11 19.21
C PHE A 479 -23.98 26.14 20.33
N GLY A 480 -24.00 25.70 21.59
CA GLY A 480 -23.99 26.60 22.76
C GLY A 480 -22.74 27.49 22.82
N MET A 481 -21.56 26.93 22.57
CA MET A 481 -20.31 27.68 22.45
C MET A 481 -20.34 28.68 21.28
N HIS A 482 -20.96 28.33 20.16
CA HIS A 482 -21.05 29.21 19.01
C HIS A 482 -21.86 30.48 19.35
N LEU A 483 -23.04 30.31 19.94
CA LEU A 483 -23.97 31.38 20.28
C LEU A 483 -23.55 32.23 21.48
N PHE A 484 -23.11 31.61 22.58
CA PHE A 484 -23.04 32.28 23.89
C PHE A 484 -21.63 32.50 24.44
N TRP A 485 -20.61 31.83 23.91
CA TRP A 485 -19.24 32.02 24.40
C TRP A 485 -18.56 33.18 23.69
N ASN A 486 -18.26 34.25 24.44
CA ASN A 486 -17.25 35.22 24.08
C ASN A 486 -16.05 35.03 25.03
N PRO A 487 -14.84 34.70 24.56
CA PRO A 487 -13.65 34.62 25.41
C PRO A 487 -13.21 35.99 25.94
N ASP A 488 -13.47 37.04 25.16
CA ASP A 488 -12.97 38.39 25.38
C ASP A 488 -14.04 39.20 26.14
N GLY A 489 -14.12 38.97 27.45
CA GLY A 489 -15.07 39.67 28.33
C GLY A 489 -14.75 41.16 28.46
N GLU A 490 -15.68 42.03 28.11
CA GLU A 490 -15.51 43.48 28.19
C GLU A 490 -15.33 43.94 29.65
N ALA A 491 -14.12 44.37 29.99
CA ALA A 491 -13.88 45.16 31.18
C ALA A 491 -14.37 46.60 30.94
N SER A 492 -15.28 47.07 31.78
CA SER A 492 -15.82 48.44 31.71
C SER A 492 -14.69 49.49 31.78
N PRO A 493 -14.74 50.59 31.00
CA PRO A 493 -13.60 51.50 30.87
C PRO A 493 -13.32 52.27 32.17
N ALA A 494 -12.20 51.95 32.81
CA ALA A 494 -11.62 52.74 33.89
C ALA A 494 -10.75 53.87 33.32
N GLU A 495 -10.74 55.02 34.01
CA GLU A 495 -10.08 56.24 33.55
C GLU A 495 -8.55 56.12 33.49
N SER A 496 -7.94 56.87 32.56
CA SER A 496 -6.48 56.90 32.38
C SER A 496 -5.82 57.90 33.34
N PRO A 497 -4.88 57.49 34.22
CA PRO A 497 -4.13 58.41 35.06
C PRO A 497 -3.02 59.12 34.25
N LEU A 498 -2.78 60.39 34.56
CA LEU A 498 -1.73 61.21 33.97
C LEU A 498 -0.33 60.88 34.55
N PRO A 499 0.76 61.17 33.83
CA PRO A 499 2.10 60.70 34.20
C PRO A 499 2.74 61.55 35.30
N GLY A 500 3.13 60.88 36.40
CA GLY A 500 4.05 61.45 37.39
C GLY A 500 3.94 60.81 38.77
N GLU A 501 4.87 59.91 39.10
CA GLU A 501 5.85 60.13 40.18
C GLU A 501 6.89 58.99 40.21
N SER A 502 7.94 59.18 41.03
CA SER A 502 9.14 58.32 41.03
C SER A 502 9.11 57.24 42.12
N THR A 503 9.73 56.09 41.83
CA THR A 503 9.94 55.00 42.79
C THR A 503 10.95 55.36 43.88
N PRO A 504 10.72 54.91 45.11
CA PRO A 504 11.81 54.43 45.97
C PRO A 504 11.70 52.91 46.25
N THR A 505 12.86 52.29 46.45
CA THR A 505 13.08 50.85 46.71
C THR A 505 12.94 50.50 48.23
N PRO A 506 13.01 49.21 48.65
CA PRO A 506 12.27 48.74 49.82
C PRO A 506 12.99 48.85 51.18
N ALA A 507 12.23 48.66 52.25
CA ALA A 507 12.73 48.44 53.62
C ALA A 507 11.96 47.29 54.30
N ASN A 508 12.64 46.56 55.20
CA ASN A 508 12.12 45.38 55.87
C ASN A 508 11.23 45.74 57.08
N GLY A 509 10.31 44.83 57.45
CA GLY A 509 9.54 44.88 58.69
C GLY A 509 9.11 43.48 59.14
N GLU A 510 9.66 42.99 60.25
CA GLU A 510 9.31 41.70 60.86
C GLU A 510 8.02 41.82 61.68
N GLY A 511 7.14 40.80 61.71
CA GLY A 511 5.84 40.97 62.37
C GLY A 511 4.87 39.78 62.38
N THR A 512 5.34 38.60 62.80
CA THR A 512 4.58 37.44 63.32
C THR A 512 3.03 37.44 63.21
N GLY A 513 2.49 36.57 62.34
CA GLY A 513 1.10 36.08 62.39
C GLY A 513 1.09 34.55 62.18
N LEU A 514 0.26 33.80 62.92
CA LEU A 514 0.45 32.36 63.15
C LEU A 514 -0.82 31.53 62.90
N PHE A 515 -0.65 30.27 62.42
CA PHE A 515 -1.67 29.26 62.12
C PHE A 515 -2.61 29.58 60.92
N ILE A 516 -3.09 28.64 60.08
CA ILE A 516 -3.09 27.15 60.08
C ILE A 516 -2.65 26.62 58.68
N GLY A 517 -1.97 25.47 58.63
CA GLY A 517 -1.88 24.54 57.47
C GLY A 517 -2.25 23.11 57.91
N PRO A 518 -2.28 22.05 57.06
CA PRO A 518 -1.70 21.84 55.72
C PRO A 518 -2.79 21.64 54.62
N GLY A 519 -2.55 21.23 53.36
CA GLY A 519 -1.35 20.96 52.54
C GLY A 519 -1.58 19.79 51.55
N MET A 520 -0.75 19.66 50.50
CA MET A 520 -0.79 18.61 49.44
C MET A 520 -2.04 18.59 48.52
N VAL A 521 -2.00 18.07 47.28
CA VAL A 521 -0.94 18.06 46.24
C VAL A 521 -1.55 17.91 44.83
N ARG A 522 -0.94 18.54 43.82
CA ARG A 522 -0.88 18.22 42.37
C ARG A 522 -1.93 17.23 41.77
N TRP A 523 -2.64 17.65 40.70
CA TRP A 523 -2.74 16.99 39.38
C TRP A 523 -3.76 17.73 38.46
N THR A 524 -3.32 18.14 37.28
CA THR A 524 -4.15 18.59 36.13
C THR A 524 -3.42 18.13 34.87
N PHE A 525 -3.91 17.10 34.18
CA PHE A 525 -5.03 17.11 33.21
C PHE A 525 -4.59 17.66 31.85
#